data_AF-A0A5D0QM22-F1
#
_entry.id   AF-A0A5D0QM22-F1
#
_cell.length_a   1.000
_cell.length_b   1.000
_cell.length_c   1.000
_cell.angle_alpha   90.00
_cell.angle_beta   90.00
_cell.angle_gamma   90.00
#
_symmetry.space_group_name_H-M   'P 1'
#
loop_
_entity.id
_entity.type
_entity.pdbx_description
1 polymer ?
#
loop_
_entity_poly.entity_id
_entity_poly.type
_entity_poly.pdbx_seq_one_letter_code
_entity_poly.pdbx_strand_id
1 'polypeptide(L)'
;MKYLTYNGYQLATKNKLQEAIQTYLNCIDRTLINDGQALADIKTKIIAHIVFFNNEYPRCKPIRASWYSHDKKDWLLSGVDFANFHIYQVKTDYKYA
;
A
#
# COMPACT_ATOMS: atom_id res chain seq x y z
N MET A 1 -2.27 12.88 13.11
CA MET A 1 -0.89 12.37 12.87
C MET A 1 -0.79 12.10 11.38
N LYS A 2 0.24 12.61 10.72
CA LYS A 2 0.37 12.47 9.26
C LYS A 2 1.15 11.21 8.90
N TYR A 3 0.85 10.65 7.74
CA TYR A 3 1.54 9.49 7.18
C TYR A 3 1.83 9.71 5.70
N LEU A 4 2.76 8.93 5.17
CA LEU A 4 3.15 8.94 3.76
C LEU A 4 3.17 7.50 3.24
N THR A 5 2.52 7.24 2.11
CA THR A 5 2.70 5.98 1.38
C THR A 5 4.06 5.96 0.70
N TYR A 6 4.71 4.80 0.67
CA TYR A 6 6.02 4.64 0.06
C TYR A 6 6.14 3.28 -0.60
N ASN A 7 6.37 3.25 -1.90
CA ASN A 7 6.63 2.04 -2.67
C ASN A 7 8.15 1.87 -2.84
N GLY A 8 8.78 1.06 -2.00
CA GLY A 8 10.23 1.00 -1.89
C GLY A 8 10.93 0.34 -3.07
N TYR A 9 10.69 -0.95 -3.28
CA TYR A 9 11.24 -1.69 -4.41
C TYR A 9 10.17 -2.55 -5.06
N GLN A 10 10.41 -2.89 -6.32
CA GLN A 10 9.50 -3.65 -7.15
C GLN A 10 10.25 -4.80 -7.79
N LEU A 11 9.67 -6.00 -7.70
CA LEU A 11 10.15 -7.17 -8.43
C LEU A 11 9.34 -7.32 -9.71
N ALA A 12 9.89 -8.05 -10.67
CA ALA A 12 9.19 -8.39 -11.90
C ALA A 12 7.90 -9.18 -11.60
N THR A 13 6.78 -8.71 -12.14
CA THR A 13 5.48 -9.36 -12.00
C THR A 13 5.36 -10.57 -12.91
N LYS A 14 4.69 -11.62 -12.44
CA LYS A 14 4.57 -12.91 -13.15
C LYS A 14 3.27 -13.07 -13.92
N ASN A 15 2.29 -12.20 -13.71
CA ASN A 15 0.98 -12.24 -14.35
C ASN A 15 0.29 -10.87 -14.31
N LYS A 16 -0.83 -10.74 -15.04
CA LYS A 16 -1.61 -9.50 -15.18
C LYS A 16 -2.21 -8.99 -13.87
N LEU A 17 -2.58 -9.88 -12.93
CA LEU A 17 -3.07 -9.49 -11.62
C LEU A 17 -1.99 -8.75 -10.81
N GLN A 18 -0.77 -9.30 -10.80
CA GLN A 18 0.37 -8.68 -10.12
C GLN A 18 0.73 -7.33 -10.76
N GLU A 19 0.74 -7.26 -12.09
CA GLU A 19 0.99 -6.03 -12.86
C GLU A 19 -0.05 -4.93 -12.54
N ALA A 20 -1.33 -5.28 -12.48
CA ALA A 20 -2.41 -4.36 -12.14
C ALA A 20 -2.26 -3.81 -10.71
N ILE A 21 -1.98 -4.68 -9.73
CA ILE A 21 -1.76 -4.27 -8.35
C ILE A 21 -0.51 -3.40 -8.24
N GLN A 22 0.59 -3.77 -8.90
CA GLN A 22 1.84 -3.00 -8.87
C GLN A 22 1.65 -1.61 -9.48
N THR A 23 0.92 -1.51 -10.59
CA THR A 23 0.53 -0.24 -11.22
C THR A 23 -0.28 0.62 -10.27
N TYR A 24 -1.31 0.05 -9.62
CA TYR A 24 -2.12 0.75 -8.63
C TYR A 24 -1.26 1.29 -7.47
N LEU A 25 -0.38 0.46 -6.90
CA LEU A 25 0.52 0.87 -5.81
C LEU A 25 1.49 1.98 -6.24
N ASN A 26 1.94 1.99 -7.50
CA ASN A 26 2.73 3.08 -8.06
C ASN A 26 1.94 4.39 -8.17
N CYS A 27 0.67 4.33 -8.58
CA CYS A 27 -0.18 5.53 -8.68
C CYS A 27 -0.41 6.21 -7.33
N ILE A 28 -0.39 5.44 -6.24
CA ILE A 28 -0.59 5.96 -4.88
C ILE A 28 0.73 6.11 -4.11
N ASP A 29 1.89 5.96 -4.76
CA ASP A 29 3.18 6.22 -4.12
C ASP A 29 3.28 7.70 -3.70
N ARG A 30 3.96 7.97 -2.59
CA ARG A 30 4.17 9.32 -2.03
C ARG A 30 2.90 10.14 -1.78
N THR A 31 1.78 9.47 -1.51
CA THR A 31 0.53 10.10 -1.11
C THR A 31 0.56 10.48 0.38
N LEU A 32 0.34 11.77 0.66
CA LEU A 32 0.23 12.29 2.01
C LEU A 32 -1.15 11.97 2.61
N ILE A 33 -1.16 11.45 3.84
CA ILE A 33 -2.34 11.11 4.62
C ILE A 33 -2.35 12.04 5.85
N ASN A 34 -3.42 12.82 6.00
CA ASN A 34 -3.42 13.95 6.95
C ASN A 34 -3.69 13.55 8.41
N ASP A 35 -4.42 12.47 8.62
CA ASP A 35 -4.87 12.05 9.95
C ASP A 35 -5.08 10.53 10.06
N GLY A 36 -5.49 10.08 11.25
CA GLY A 36 -5.68 8.66 11.56
C GLY A 36 -6.93 8.05 10.93
N GLN A 37 -7.99 8.83 10.69
CA GLN A 37 -9.18 8.33 9.98
C GLN A 37 -8.83 8.09 8.51
N ALA A 38 -8.17 9.05 7.88
CA ALA A 38 -7.66 8.93 6.53
C ALA A 38 -6.68 7.74 6.38
N LEU A 39 -5.89 7.43 7.42
CA LEU A 39 -5.05 6.22 7.46
C LEU A 39 -5.90 4.94 7.44
N ALA A 40 -6.93 4.84 8.28
CA ALA A 40 -7.80 3.67 8.30
C ALA A 40 -8.52 3.50 6.95
N ASP A 41 -8.98 4.59 6.37
CA ASP A 41 -9.67 4.62 5.09
C ASP A 41 -8.76 4.17 3.94
N ILE A 42 -7.53 4.70 3.84
CA ILE A 42 -6.61 4.32 2.75
C ILE A 42 -6.16 2.87 2.88
N LYS A 43 -5.91 2.40 4.11
CA LYS A 43 -5.58 0.99 4.38
C LYS A 43 -6.71 0.07 3.91
N THR A 44 -7.95 0.44 4.18
CA THR A 44 -9.14 -0.32 3.76
C THR A 44 -9.30 -0.27 2.24
N LYS A 45 -9.16 0.91 1.63
CA LYS A 45 -9.25 1.11 0.16
C LYS A 45 -8.22 0.30 -0.61
N ILE A 46 -6.98 0.22 -0.12
CA ILE A 46 -5.91 -0.59 -0.74
C ILE A 46 -6.27 -2.07 -0.73
N ILE A 47 -6.71 -2.61 0.41
CA ILE A 47 -7.14 -4.02 0.49
C ILE A 47 -8.35 -4.28 -0.41
N ALA A 48 -9.33 -3.38 -0.42
CA ALA A 48 -10.51 -3.49 -1.28
C ALA A 48 -10.14 -3.48 -2.77
N HIS A 49 -9.20 -2.64 -3.21
CA HIS A 49 -8.72 -2.63 -4.60
C HIS A 49 -8.02 -3.94 -4.96
N ILE A 50 -7.22 -4.52 -4.07
CA ILE A 50 -6.58 -5.82 -4.31
C ILE A 50 -7.65 -6.93 -4.45
N VAL A 51 -8.69 -6.91 -3.61
CA VAL A 51 -9.83 -7.83 -3.73
C VAL A 51 -10.59 -7.62 -5.04
N PHE A 52 -10.80 -6.37 -5.46
CA PHE A 52 -11.39 -6.05 -6.76
C PHE A 52 -10.55 -6.65 -7.90
N PHE A 53 -9.23 -6.46 -7.90
CA PHE A 53 -8.36 -7.04 -8.91
C PHE A 53 -8.37 -8.58 -8.90
N ASN A 54 -8.45 -9.22 -7.73
CA ASN A 54 -8.61 -10.68 -7.67
C ASN A 54 -9.87 -11.16 -8.42
N ASN A 55 -10.97 -10.39 -8.36
CA ASN A 55 -12.21 -10.70 -9.06
C ASN A 55 -12.12 -10.41 -10.56
N GLU A 56 -11.43 -9.34 -10.96
CA GLU A 56 -11.21 -8.97 -12.38
C GLU A 56 -10.28 -9.96 -13.10
N TYR A 57 -9.35 -10.58 -12.37
CA TYR A 57 -8.39 -11.54 -12.92
C TYR A 57 -8.58 -12.96 -12.32
N PRO A 58 -9.74 -13.61 -12.51
CA PRO A 58 -10.10 -14.86 -11.81
C PRO A 58 -9.23 -16.07 -12.20
N ARG A 59 -8.49 -15.97 -13.31
CA ARG A 59 -7.53 -17.00 -13.74
C ARG A 59 -6.18 -16.93 -13.02
N CYS A 60 -5.89 -15.84 -12.31
CA CYS A 60 -4.68 -15.68 -11.52
C CYS A 60 -4.90 -16.21 -10.09
N LYS A 61 -3.85 -16.70 -9.44
CA LYS A 61 -3.93 -17.05 -8.01
C LYS A 61 -4.26 -15.79 -7.20
N PRO A 62 -5.35 -15.78 -6.40
CA PRO A 62 -5.73 -14.59 -5.63
C PRO A 62 -4.65 -14.18 -4.63
N ILE A 63 -4.46 -12.87 -4.51
CA ILE A 63 -3.54 -12.24 -3.57
C ILE A 63 -4.30 -11.90 -2.29
N ARG A 64 -3.78 -12.36 -1.15
CA ARG A 64 -4.35 -12.10 0.18
C ARG A 64 -3.47 -11.09 0.89
N ALA A 65 -3.77 -9.82 0.69
CA ALA A 65 -3.02 -8.74 1.32
C ALA A 65 -3.51 -8.45 2.74
N SER A 66 -2.62 -8.01 3.60
CA SER A 66 -2.94 -7.55 4.96
C SER A 66 -1.93 -6.50 5.43
N TRP A 67 -2.27 -5.75 6.46
CA TRP A 67 -1.36 -4.76 7.05
C TRP A 67 -0.63 -5.36 8.25
N TYR A 68 0.69 -5.26 8.25
CA TYR A 68 1.55 -5.63 9.37
C TYR A 68 2.24 -4.37 9.93
N SER A 69 2.46 -4.29 11.24
CA SER A 69 3.15 -3.16 11.87
C SER A 69 4.30 -3.66 12.73
N HIS A 70 5.51 -3.16 12.47
CA HIS A 70 6.70 -3.49 13.28
C HIS A 70 6.74 -2.62 14.55
N ASP A 71 6.58 -1.29 14.41
CA ASP A 71 6.79 -0.32 15.50
C ASP A 71 5.51 0.43 15.93
N LYS A 72 4.34 -0.18 15.72
CA LYS A 72 2.97 0.36 15.97
C LYS A 72 2.59 1.63 15.21
N LYS A 73 3.53 2.30 14.55
CA LYS A 73 3.31 3.58 13.85
C LYS A 73 3.57 3.50 12.34
N ASP A 74 4.38 2.54 11.92
CA ASP A 74 4.65 2.24 10.51
C ASP A 74 3.97 0.94 10.10
N TRP A 75 3.55 0.86 8.84
CA TRP A 75 2.76 -0.25 8.32
C TRP A 75 3.35 -0.79 7.02
N LEU A 76 3.54 -2.09 6.93
CA LEU A 76 3.94 -2.83 5.74
C LEU A 76 2.70 -3.53 5.15
N LEU A 77 2.54 -3.44 3.84
CA LEU A 77 1.57 -4.25 3.09
C LEU A 77 2.15 -5.66 2.89
N SER A 78 1.62 -6.62 3.63
CA SER A 78 2.01 -8.04 3.54
C SER A 78 1.16 -8.78 2.50
N GLY A 79 1.66 -9.92 2.02
CA GLY A 79 0.99 -10.77 1.02
C GLY A 79 1.16 -10.32 -0.43
N VAL A 80 1.94 -9.26 -0.68
CA VAL A 80 2.24 -8.70 -2.00
C VAL A 80 3.76 -8.81 -2.26
N ASP A 81 4.26 -10.03 -2.44
CA ASP A 81 5.71 -10.33 -2.44
C ASP A 81 6.51 -9.67 -3.59
N PHE A 82 5.83 -9.05 -4.56
CA PHE A 82 6.43 -8.37 -5.72
C PHE A 82 6.48 -6.84 -5.57
N ALA A 83 6.01 -6.28 -4.46
CA ALA A 83 6.10 -4.86 -4.14
C ALA A 83 6.36 -4.65 -2.65
N ASN A 84 7.32 -3.80 -2.32
CA ASN A 84 7.65 -3.45 -0.94
C ASN A 84 6.95 -2.14 -0.55
N PHE A 85 5.66 -2.21 -0.21
CA PHE A 85 4.82 -1.04 0.03
C PHE A 85 4.63 -0.76 1.53
N HIS A 86 4.90 0.48 1.93
CA HIS A 86 4.86 0.96 3.30
C HIS A 86 3.94 2.17 3.46
N ILE A 87 3.47 2.38 4.68
CA ILE A 87 2.91 3.64 5.15
C ILE A 87 3.72 4.06 6.38
N TYR A 88 4.50 5.12 6.24
CA TYR A 88 5.36 5.64 7.31
C TYR A 88 4.71 6.81 8.02
N GLN A 89 4.87 6.86 9.34
CA GLN A 89 4.54 8.04 10.12
C GLN A 89 5.50 9.19 9.76
N VAL A 90 4.95 10.37 9.52
CA VAL A 90 5.74 11.60 9.42
C VAL A 90 6.19 12.00 10.83
N LYS A 91 7.51 11.95 11.09
CA LYS A 91 8.11 12.25 12.41
C LYS A 91 8.38 13.74 12.63
N THR A 92 8.58 14.51 11.56
CA THR A 92 8.93 15.94 11.64
C THR A 92 8.12 16.72 10.61
N ASP A 93 7.27 17.64 11.07
CA ASP A 93 6.74 18.71 10.22
C ASP A 93 7.79 19.84 10.26
N TYR A 94 8.54 20.04 9.17
CA TYR A 94 9.41 21.20 9.05
C TYR A 94 8.52 22.45 9.00
N LYS A 95 8.45 23.18 10.12
CA LYS A 95 7.94 24.55 10.13
C LYS A 95 9.08 25.44 9.65
N TYR A 96 8.96 25.99 8.44
CA TYR A 96 9.78 27.12 8.06
C TYR A 96 9.45 28.28 9.03
N ALA A 97 10.47 28.71 9.77
CA ALA A 97 10.42 29.88 10.65
C ALA A 97 10.52 31.17 9.82
#